data_AF-A0A8D8Z6F7-F1
#
_entry.id   AF-A0A8D8Z6F7-F1
#
_cell.length_a   1.000
_cell.length_b   1.000
_cell.length_c   1.000
_cell.angle_alpha   90.00
_cell.angle_beta   90.00
_cell.angle_gamma   90.00
#
_symmetry.space_group_name_H-M   'P 1'
#
loop_
_entity.id
_entity.type
_entity.pdbx_description
1 polymer ?
#
loop_
_entity_poly.entity_id
_entity_poly.type
_entity_poly.pdbx_seq_one_letter_code
_entity_poly.pdbx_strand_id
1 'polypeptide(L)'
;KMLSSWFTFLLYNFVRECAGHQLYLLFLAIKQQVDKGPVDDLTGEARYCLSEEKMIRQVFDFKPMTVNVSINCEPITQSSTLCTVKVLDCDTISQVKEKSLDTFYHTKPYSQRHLKKDDLDLKWQTGNTGSLILNDNDITNEKDGEWRKVNTLNHYRVPDGGRLALDLKEHHSPIIMSNTPLNQSTTGINTTDADKDLEREWHLVKQHDNDNQKEGERCNKVVSEVYLTRLLTTKGILQNYVDNLFMIIFSTSSENFAFPFAIKYMFDFLD
;
A
#
# COMPACT_ATOMS: atom_id res chain seq x y z
N LYS A 1 4.65 13.94 -28.57
CA LYS A 1 3.73 12.80 -28.36
C LYS A 1 4.00 11.67 -29.36
N MET A 2 3.93 11.90 -30.68
CA MET A 2 4.22 10.86 -31.69
C MET A 2 5.61 10.21 -31.54
N LEU A 3 6.67 10.98 -31.29
CA LEU A 3 8.02 10.44 -31.07
C LEU A 3 8.09 9.46 -29.88
N SER A 4 7.40 9.79 -28.77
CA SER A 4 7.33 8.89 -27.61
C SER A 4 6.59 7.61 -27.96
N SER A 5 5.45 7.69 -28.67
CA SER A 5 4.74 6.49 -29.15
C SER A 5 5.59 5.63 -30.08
N TRP A 6 6.37 6.26 -30.97
CA TRP A 6 7.28 5.57 -31.88
C TRP A 6 8.35 4.79 -31.10
N PHE A 7 9.00 5.42 -30.12
CA PHE A 7 9.93 4.73 -29.23
C PHE A 7 9.26 3.62 -28.42
N THR A 8 8.04 3.83 -27.90
CA THR A 8 7.31 2.80 -27.14
C THR A 8 7.12 1.53 -27.96
N PHE A 9 6.73 1.64 -29.24
CA PHE A 9 6.56 0.47 -30.10
C PHE A 9 7.89 -0.23 -30.39
N LEU A 10 8.93 0.53 -30.74
CA LEU A 10 10.21 -0.05 -31.18
C LEU A 10 11.10 -0.53 -30.03
N LEU A 11 10.90 0.01 -28.82
CA LEU A 11 11.62 -0.42 -27.62
C LEU A 11 10.85 -1.45 -26.79
N TYR A 12 9.66 -1.88 -27.21
CA TYR A 12 8.88 -2.88 -26.48
C TYR A 12 9.68 -4.17 -26.23
N ASN A 13 10.33 -4.72 -27.27
CA ASN A 13 11.14 -5.94 -27.12
C ASN A 13 12.34 -5.72 -26.18
N PHE A 14 13.01 -4.57 -26.28
CA PHE A 14 14.10 -4.20 -25.38
C PHE A 14 13.62 -4.14 -23.91
N VAL A 15 12.47 -3.53 -23.65
CA VAL A 15 11.87 -3.51 -22.31
C VAL A 15 11.49 -4.93 -21.88
N ARG A 16 10.83 -5.71 -22.73
CA ARG A 16 10.38 -7.07 -22.37
C ARG A 16 11.54 -8.02 -22.06
N GLU A 17 12.62 -7.95 -22.83
CA GLU A 17 13.67 -8.97 -22.84
C GLU A 17 14.93 -8.54 -22.08
N CYS A 18 15.19 -7.24 -21.93
CA CYS A 18 16.38 -6.72 -21.27
C CYS A 18 16.05 -5.95 -19.99
N ALA A 19 15.42 -4.78 -20.12
CA ALA A 19 15.30 -3.82 -19.02
C ALA A 19 14.18 -4.16 -18.02
N GLY A 20 13.15 -4.86 -18.46
CA GLY A 20 11.92 -5.09 -17.69
C GLY A 20 12.14 -5.90 -16.43
N HIS A 21 13.04 -6.89 -16.46
CA HIS A 21 13.37 -7.67 -15.27
C HIS A 21 14.04 -6.81 -14.20
N GLN A 22 15.08 -6.02 -14.55
CA GLN A 22 15.73 -5.14 -13.57
C GLN A 22 14.80 -4.02 -13.09
N LEU A 23 13.95 -3.49 -13.97
CA LEU A 23 12.94 -2.51 -13.58
C LEU A 23 11.97 -3.09 -12.55
N TYR A 24 11.54 -4.34 -12.74
CA TYR A 24 10.68 -5.04 -11.80
C TYR A 24 11.38 -5.35 -10.48
N LEU A 25 12.65 -5.76 -10.51
CA LEU A 25 13.44 -5.96 -9.29
C LEU A 25 13.61 -4.67 -8.50
N LEU A 26 13.86 -3.53 -9.16
CA LEU A 26 13.91 -2.23 -8.52
C LEU A 26 12.57 -1.88 -7.85
N PHE A 27 11.45 -2.09 -8.55
CA PHE A 27 10.12 -1.90 -7.98
C PHE A 27 9.92 -2.75 -6.72
N LEU A 28 10.24 -4.04 -6.76
CA LEU A 28 10.12 -4.94 -5.62
C LEU A 28 11.03 -4.51 -4.46
N ALA A 29 12.26 -4.11 -4.74
CA ALA A 29 13.20 -3.64 -3.73
C ALA A 29 12.69 -2.37 -3.03
N ILE A 30 12.15 -1.41 -3.80
CA ILE A 30 11.53 -0.19 -3.26
C ILE A 30 10.34 -0.57 -2.37
N LYS A 31 9.39 -1.36 -2.89
CA LYS A 31 8.20 -1.78 -2.15
C LYS A 31 8.57 -2.47 -0.84
N GLN A 32 9.45 -3.46 -0.90
CA GLN A 32 9.92 -4.18 0.28
C GLN A 32 10.64 -3.28 1.28
N GLN A 33 11.39 -2.29 0.81
CA GLN A 33 12.10 -1.35 1.69
C GLN A 33 11.13 -0.38 2.38
N VAL A 34 10.11 0.09 1.68
CA VAL A 34 9.04 0.93 2.24
C VAL A 34 8.25 0.14 3.29
N ASP A 35 7.83 -1.09 2.96
CA ASP A 35 6.98 -1.94 3.81
C ASP A 35 7.64 -2.40 5.12
N LYS A 36 8.98 -2.27 5.26
CA LYS A 36 9.70 -2.54 6.51
C LYS A 36 9.45 -1.50 7.60
N GLY A 37 8.95 -0.32 7.23
CA GLY A 37 8.72 0.80 8.14
C GLY A 37 7.26 1.24 8.13
N PRO A 38 6.85 2.07 9.10
CA PRO A 38 5.51 2.62 9.13
C PRO A 38 5.19 3.40 7.86
N VAL A 39 3.98 3.19 7.34
CA VAL A 39 3.40 3.91 6.21
C VAL A 39 2.04 4.44 6.65
N ASP A 40 1.83 5.74 6.53
CA ASP A 40 0.55 6.37 6.81
C ASP A 40 -0.41 6.08 5.64
N ASP A 41 -1.58 5.49 5.95
CA ASP A 41 -2.49 4.93 4.95
C ASP A 41 -3.31 6.02 4.24
N LEU A 42 -3.43 7.20 4.86
CA LEU A 42 -4.22 8.31 4.35
C LEU A 42 -3.37 9.28 3.52
N THR A 43 -2.16 9.58 3.99
CA THR A 43 -1.26 10.56 3.36
C THR A 43 -0.25 9.93 2.39
N GLY A 44 0.00 8.63 2.54
CA GLY A 44 1.05 7.89 1.83
C GLY A 44 2.47 8.29 2.26
N GLU A 45 2.62 8.99 3.38
CA GLU A 45 3.93 9.25 3.97
C GLU A 45 4.52 7.96 4.55
N ALA A 46 5.82 7.75 4.38
CA ALA A 46 6.50 6.54 4.86
C ALA A 46 7.77 6.88 5.66
N ARG A 47 8.15 5.99 6.57
CA ARG A 47 9.40 6.13 7.35
C ARG A 47 10.65 5.84 6.52
N TYR A 48 10.57 4.86 5.62
CA TYR A 48 11.65 4.49 4.70
C TYR A 48 11.20 4.83 3.28
N CYS A 49 11.66 5.96 2.75
CA CYS A 49 11.34 6.41 1.41
C CYS A 49 12.55 7.15 0.81
N LEU A 50 12.47 7.44 -0.49
CA LEU A 50 13.48 8.23 -1.21
C LEU A 50 13.07 9.71 -1.38
N SER A 51 11.84 10.07 -1.03
CA SER A 51 11.30 11.43 -1.18
C SER A 51 11.24 12.14 0.17
N GLU A 52 11.88 13.31 0.26
CA GLU A 52 11.83 14.14 1.47
C GLU A 52 10.41 14.63 1.79
N GLU A 53 9.60 14.89 0.76
CA GLU A 53 8.22 15.37 0.91
C GLU A 53 7.27 14.29 1.43
N LYS A 54 7.56 13.01 1.12
CA LYS A 54 6.76 11.85 1.55
C LYS A 54 7.34 11.17 2.78
N MET A 55 8.19 11.84 3.54
CA MET A 55 8.78 11.29 4.75
C MET A 55 7.94 11.62 5.98
N ILE A 56 7.62 10.60 6.78
CA ILE A 56 7.00 10.79 8.10
C ILE A 56 7.96 11.55 9.02
N ARG A 57 7.53 12.71 9.49
CA ARG A 57 8.27 13.57 10.42
C ARG A 57 7.85 13.37 11.89
N GLN A 58 6.66 12.81 12.12
CA GLN A 58 6.19 12.55 13.47
C GLN A 58 6.98 11.41 14.11
N VAL A 59 7.26 11.56 15.41
CA VAL A 59 7.97 10.56 16.20
C VAL A 59 6.95 9.74 16.97
N PHE A 60 6.93 8.44 16.71
CA PHE A 60 6.17 7.45 17.45
C PHE A 60 6.93 6.12 17.44
N ASP A 61 6.62 5.30 18.44
CA ASP A 61 7.12 3.94 18.54
C ASP A 61 6.28 2.99 17.71
N PHE A 62 6.94 2.01 17.11
CA PHE A 62 6.31 0.93 16.37
C PHE A 62 7.15 -0.33 16.59
N LYS A 63 6.50 -1.48 16.51
CA LYS A 63 7.12 -2.78 16.73
C LYS A 63 6.91 -3.67 15.50
N PRO A 64 8.00 -4.20 14.89
CA PRO A 64 7.86 -5.24 13.90
C PRO A 64 7.33 -6.52 14.55
N MET A 65 6.37 -7.16 13.89
CA MET A 65 5.75 -8.39 14.36
C MET A 65 5.43 -9.30 13.18
N THR A 66 5.10 -10.54 13.49
CA THR A 66 4.77 -11.57 12.51
C THR A 66 3.39 -12.12 12.83
N VAL A 67 2.52 -12.23 11.83
CA VAL A 67 1.18 -12.81 11.99
C VAL A 67 1.03 -14.03 11.09
N ASN A 68 0.26 -15.01 11.56
CA ASN A 68 -0.03 -16.23 10.82
C ASN A 68 -1.42 -16.11 10.20
N VAL A 69 -1.49 -15.97 8.88
CA VAL A 69 -2.72 -15.66 8.14
C VAL A 69 -3.17 -16.87 7.34
N SER A 70 -4.41 -17.31 7.55
CA SER A 70 -5.05 -18.33 6.71
C SER A 70 -6.05 -17.68 5.75
N ILE A 71 -6.12 -18.14 4.50
CA ILE A 71 -7.17 -17.70 3.55
C ILE A 71 -8.18 -18.84 3.39
N ASN A 72 -9.45 -18.57 3.70
CA ASN A 72 -10.53 -19.57 3.66
C ASN A 72 -11.46 -19.38 2.45
N CYS A 73 -11.02 -18.64 1.43
CA CYS A 73 -11.86 -18.13 0.34
C CYS A 73 -11.80 -18.93 -0.96
N GLU A 74 -10.92 -19.93 -1.10
CA GLU A 74 -10.80 -20.70 -2.34
C GLU A 74 -11.54 -22.05 -2.26
N PRO A 75 -12.58 -22.31 -3.09
CA PRO A 75 -13.33 -23.57 -3.06
C PRO A 75 -12.56 -24.79 -3.58
N ILE A 76 -11.33 -24.61 -4.10
CA ILE A 76 -10.60 -25.63 -4.87
C ILE A 76 -9.51 -26.31 -4.04
N THR A 77 -9.12 -25.75 -2.89
CA THR A 77 -8.19 -26.41 -1.97
C THR A 77 -8.79 -26.42 -0.57
N GLN A 78 -9.26 -27.60 -0.13
CA GLN A 78 -9.74 -27.85 1.24
C GLN A 78 -8.61 -27.77 2.31
N SER A 79 -7.48 -27.15 1.98
CA SER A 79 -6.39 -26.85 2.90
C SER A 79 -6.30 -25.33 3.06
N SER A 80 -6.74 -24.82 4.21
CA SER A 80 -6.43 -23.46 4.63
C SER A 80 -4.92 -23.28 4.58
N THR A 81 -4.43 -22.54 3.59
CA THR A 81 -2.99 -22.32 3.44
C THR A 81 -2.61 -21.25 4.44
N LEU A 82 -1.89 -21.66 5.49
CA LEU A 82 -1.36 -20.77 6.50
C LEU A 82 -0.06 -20.15 5.98
N CYS A 83 -0.01 -18.82 5.89
CA CYS A 83 1.20 -18.09 5.56
C CYS A 83 1.65 -17.20 6.72
N THR A 84 2.95 -17.00 6.82
CA THR A 84 3.56 -16.14 7.84
C THR A 84 3.87 -14.79 7.20
N VAL A 85 3.24 -13.73 7.70
CA VAL A 85 3.30 -12.38 7.13
C VAL A 85 3.99 -11.44 8.12
N LYS A 86 4.98 -10.69 7.64
CA LYS A 86 5.66 -9.66 8.42
C LYS A 86 4.86 -8.36 8.33
N VAL A 87 4.52 -7.80 9.48
CA VAL A 87 3.70 -6.59 9.62
C VAL A 87 4.27 -5.72 10.74
N LEU A 88 3.71 -4.53 10.90
CA LEU A 88 3.97 -3.65 12.02
C LEU A 88 2.73 -3.56 12.90
N ASP A 89 2.91 -3.38 14.20
CA ASP A 89 1.80 -3.13 15.13
C ASP A 89 0.98 -1.88 14.76
N CYS A 90 1.63 -0.90 14.12
CA CYS A 90 1.01 0.31 13.61
C CYS A 90 0.43 0.18 12.18
N ASP A 91 0.41 -1.01 11.57
CA ASP A 91 -0.26 -1.16 10.27
C ASP A 91 -1.79 -1.09 10.45
N THR A 92 -2.50 -0.43 9.52
CA THR A 92 -3.97 -0.47 9.46
C THR A 92 -4.46 -1.87 9.09
N ILE A 93 -5.74 -2.14 9.33
CA ILE A 93 -6.33 -3.44 8.98
C ILE A 93 -6.30 -3.65 7.45
N SER A 94 -6.54 -2.61 6.67
CA SER A 94 -6.38 -2.64 5.21
C SER A 94 -4.95 -2.93 4.76
N GLN A 95 -3.95 -2.30 5.39
CA GLN A 95 -2.53 -2.57 5.09
C GLN A 95 -2.15 -4.02 5.41
N VAL A 96 -2.65 -4.58 6.51
CA VAL A 96 -2.42 -5.99 6.87
C VAL A 96 -3.06 -6.93 5.85
N LYS A 97 -4.29 -6.65 5.39
CA LYS A 97 -4.94 -7.42 4.30
C LYS A 97 -4.10 -7.39 3.03
N GLU A 98 -3.59 -6.22 2.64
CA GLU A 98 -2.76 -6.06 1.45
C GLU A 98 -1.44 -6.83 1.54
N LYS A 99 -0.69 -6.69 2.66
CA LYS A 99 0.56 -7.44 2.90
C LYS A 99 0.33 -8.96 2.91
N SER A 100 -0.82 -9.40 3.42
CA SER A 100 -1.21 -10.81 3.42
C SER A 100 -1.49 -11.33 2.02
N LEU A 101 -2.24 -10.57 1.21
CA LEU A 101 -2.51 -10.90 -0.18
C LEU A 101 -1.24 -10.88 -1.04
N ASP A 102 -0.31 -9.96 -0.79
CA ASP A 102 0.98 -9.93 -1.47
C ASP A 102 1.83 -11.16 -1.19
N THR A 103 1.83 -11.60 0.07
CA THR A 103 2.55 -12.82 0.48
C THR A 103 1.93 -14.07 -0.16
N PHE A 104 0.59 -14.17 -0.14
CA PHE A 104 -0.12 -15.29 -0.72
C PHE A 104 0.02 -15.36 -2.24
N TYR A 105 -0.17 -14.23 -2.92
CA TYR A 105 -0.10 -14.14 -4.37
C TYR A 105 1.28 -13.71 -4.90
N HIS A 106 2.36 -13.99 -4.16
CA HIS A 106 3.71 -13.53 -4.53
C HIS A 106 4.16 -14.04 -5.92
N THR A 107 3.63 -15.19 -6.37
CA THR A 107 3.90 -15.76 -7.72
C THR A 107 2.86 -15.40 -8.77
N LYS A 108 1.73 -14.79 -8.40
CA LYS A 108 0.63 -14.47 -9.33
C LYS A 108 0.68 -13.00 -9.76
N PRO A 109 0.56 -12.71 -11.06
CA PRO A 109 0.38 -11.34 -11.56
C PRO A 109 -0.81 -10.66 -10.88
N TYR A 110 -0.70 -9.35 -10.66
CA TYR A 110 -1.74 -8.58 -9.94
C TYR A 110 -3.14 -8.70 -10.57
N SER A 111 -3.23 -8.77 -11.90
CA SER A 111 -4.50 -8.93 -12.64
C SER A 111 -5.17 -10.29 -12.45
N GLN A 112 -4.41 -11.32 -12.08
CA GLN A 112 -4.92 -12.68 -11.82
C GLN A 112 -5.27 -12.89 -10.34
N ARG A 113 -5.10 -11.87 -9.50
CA ARG A 113 -5.51 -11.89 -8.09
C ARG A 113 -7.00 -11.56 -8.02
N HIS A 114 -7.80 -12.61 -7.88
CA HIS A 114 -9.26 -12.53 -7.85
C HIS A 114 -9.79 -11.90 -6.55
N LEU A 115 -9.10 -12.09 -5.43
CA LEU A 115 -9.48 -11.49 -4.14
C LEU A 115 -8.86 -10.09 -4.00
N LYS A 116 -9.69 -9.09 -3.74
CA LYS A 116 -9.25 -7.74 -3.36
C LYS A 116 -9.42 -7.53 -1.85
N LYS A 117 -8.67 -6.57 -1.29
CA LYS A 117 -8.74 -6.25 0.14
C LYS A 117 -10.15 -5.85 0.59
N ASP A 118 -10.92 -5.21 -0.30
CA ASP A 118 -12.26 -4.72 -0.01
C ASP A 118 -13.30 -5.83 0.07
N ASP A 119 -13.06 -6.98 -0.57
CA ASP A 119 -13.93 -8.15 -0.59
C ASP A 119 -13.70 -9.09 0.61
N LEU A 120 -12.70 -8.76 1.45
CA LEU A 120 -12.24 -9.63 2.53
C LEU A 120 -12.46 -9.01 3.91
N ASP A 121 -12.86 -9.85 4.85
CA ASP A 121 -12.82 -9.56 6.28
C ASP A 121 -11.57 -10.19 6.90
N LEU A 122 -10.91 -9.44 7.79
CA LEU A 122 -9.79 -9.94 8.57
C LEU A 122 -10.30 -10.33 9.95
N LYS A 123 -10.26 -11.63 10.26
CA LYS A 123 -10.66 -12.16 11.57
C LYS A 123 -9.45 -12.54 12.39
N TRP A 124 -9.38 -12.06 13.62
CA TRP A 124 -8.40 -12.51 14.60
C TRP A 124 -8.97 -13.65 15.44
N GLN A 125 -8.24 -14.76 15.55
CA GLN A 125 -8.58 -15.90 16.40
C GLN A 125 -7.99 -15.72 17.79
N THR A 126 -8.82 -15.35 18.76
CA THR A 126 -8.40 -14.99 20.13
C THR A 126 -8.36 -16.23 21.04
N GLY A 127 -7.74 -17.31 20.58
CA GLY A 127 -7.67 -18.58 21.31
C GLY A 127 -9.06 -19.14 21.65
N ASN A 128 -9.30 -19.47 22.93
CA ASN A 128 -10.57 -20.06 23.38
C ASN A 128 -11.76 -19.08 23.39
N THR A 129 -11.52 -17.79 23.14
CA THR A 129 -12.55 -16.73 23.24
C THR A 129 -13.29 -16.45 21.93
N GLY A 130 -13.00 -17.21 20.86
CA GLY A 130 -13.67 -17.09 19.57
C GLY A 130 -12.87 -16.29 18.56
N SER A 131 -13.56 -15.69 17.58
CA SER A 131 -12.98 -14.88 16.53
C SER A 131 -13.54 -13.46 16.54
N LEU A 132 -12.68 -12.46 16.36
CA LEU A 132 -13.04 -11.06 16.25
C LEU A 132 -12.78 -10.55 14.82
N ILE A 133 -13.77 -9.94 14.17
CA ILE A 133 -13.56 -9.25 12.89
C ILE A 133 -12.89 -7.90 13.18
N LEU A 134 -11.76 -7.64 12.53
CA LEU A 134 -11.02 -6.39 12.60
C LEU A 134 -11.42 -5.51 11.41
N ASN A 135 -11.60 -4.22 11.66
CA ASN A 135 -11.92 -3.23 10.63
C ASN A 135 -11.14 -1.94 10.87
N ASP A 136 -10.81 -1.21 9.80
CA ASP A 136 -10.18 0.12 9.91
C ASP A 136 -11.07 1.10 10.68
N ASN A 137 -12.39 0.98 10.46
CA ASN A 137 -13.41 1.85 11.03
C ASN A 137 -14.51 1.01 11.69
N ASP A 138 -14.67 1.13 13.00
CA ASP A 138 -15.72 0.51 13.80
C ASP A 138 -16.07 1.34 15.05
N ILE A 139 -16.97 0.84 15.89
CA ILE A 139 -17.38 1.55 17.11
C ILE A 139 -16.26 1.72 18.15
N THR A 140 -15.12 1.06 17.96
CA THR A 140 -14.00 1.05 18.92
C THR A 140 -12.93 2.07 18.58
N ASN A 141 -13.00 2.77 17.44
CA ASN A 141 -11.99 3.76 17.05
C ASN A 141 -11.72 4.79 18.15
N GLU A 142 -10.44 5.11 18.35
CA GLU A 142 -10.00 6.20 19.22
C GLU A 142 -10.47 7.55 18.64
N LYS A 143 -11.13 8.36 19.46
CA LYS A 143 -11.58 9.72 19.10
C LYS A 143 -10.81 10.76 19.89
N ASP A 144 -10.38 11.81 19.20
CA ASP A 144 -9.71 12.99 19.77
C ASP A 144 -10.32 14.27 19.19
N GLY A 145 -11.35 14.78 19.89
CA GLY A 145 -12.19 15.88 19.37
C GLY A 145 -12.86 15.48 18.05
N GLU A 146 -12.68 16.31 17.03
CA GLU A 146 -13.17 16.09 15.66
C GLU A 146 -12.41 14.98 14.91
N TRP A 147 -11.34 14.44 15.50
CA TRP A 147 -10.48 13.46 14.84
C TRP A 147 -10.81 12.04 15.27
N ARG A 148 -10.87 11.14 14.30
CA ARG A 148 -11.03 9.70 14.50
C ARG A 148 -9.79 8.97 13.98
N LYS A 149 -9.20 8.13 14.83
CA LYS A 149 -8.01 7.36 14.47
C LYS A 149 -8.38 6.05 13.79
N VAL A 150 -7.78 5.76 12.64
CA VAL A 150 -7.92 4.48 11.96
C VAL A 150 -7.36 3.35 12.82
N ASN A 151 -8.10 2.25 12.94
CA ASN A 151 -7.70 1.11 13.76
C ASN A 151 -6.49 0.40 13.17
N THR A 152 -5.60 -0.05 14.06
CA THR A 152 -4.36 -0.77 13.75
C THR A 152 -4.31 -2.11 14.48
N LEU A 153 -3.30 -2.95 14.19
CA LEU A 153 -3.10 -4.17 14.99
C LEU A 153 -2.87 -3.87 16.48
N ASN A 154 -2.16 -2.79 16.78
CA ASN A 154 -1.91 -2.35 18.15
C ASN A 154 -3.21 -1.90 18.86
N HIS A 155 -4.13 -1.26 18.14
CA HIS A 155 -5.45 -0.88 18.67
C HIS A 155 -6.19 -2.09 19.24
N TYR A 156 -6.25 -3.18 18.46
CA TYR A 156 -6.87 -4.44 18.90
C TYR A 156 -5.97 -5.28 19.81
N ARG A 157 -4.74 -4.84 20.09
CA ARG A 157 -3.72 -5.54 20.88
C ARG A 157 -3.41 -6.94 20.35
N VAL A 158 -3.35 -7.08 19.02
CA VAL A 158 -2.97 -8.34 18.39
C VAL A 158 -1.52 -8.67 18.78
N PRO A 159 -1.25 -9.85 19.37
CA PRO A 159 0.10 -10.22 19.78
C PRO A 159 0.95 -10.67 18.59
N ASP A 160 2.27 -10.64 18.77
CA ASP A 160 3.21 -11.27 17.84
C ASP A 160 2.94 -12.77 17.77
N GLY A 161 2.95 -13.32 16.55
CA GLY A 161 2.51 -14.68 16.23
C GLY A 161 0.99 -14.87 16.15
N GLY A 162 0.20 -13.79 16.25
CA GLY A 162 -1.27 -13.82 16.21
C GLY A 162 -1.82 -14.57 14.99
N ARG A 163 -2.91 -15.32 15.20
CA ARG A 163 -3.58 -16.10 14.14
C ARG A 163 -4.71 -15.29 13.52
N LEU A 164 -4.57 -14.95 12.25
CA LEU A 164 -5.56 -14.20 11.49
C LEU A 164 -6.15 -15.07 10.37
N ALA A 165 -7.37 -14.77 9.97
CA ALA A 165 -8.04 -15.41 8.85
C ALA A 165 -8.61 -14.34 7.91
N LEU A 166 -8.38 -14.52 6.62
CA LEU A 166 -9.03 -13.76 5.55
C LEU A 166 -10.22 -14.58 5.05
N ASP A 167 -11.42 -14.04 5.25
CA ASP A 167 -12.68 -14.62 4.81
C ASP A 167 -13.35 -13.68 3.80
N LEU A 168 -14.17 -14.24 2.89
CA LEU A 168 -14.99 -13.41 2.02
C LEU A 168 -16.00 -12.65 2.86
N LYS A 169 -16.16 -11.36 2.60
CA LYS A 169 -17.28 -10.60 3.14
C LYS A 169 -18.57 -11.27 2.69
N GLU A 170 -19.39 -11.65 3.65
CA GLU A 170 -20.77 -12.01 3.35
C GLU A 170 -21.47 -10.73 2.88
N HIS A 171 -21.62 -10.56 1.57
CA HIS A 171 -22.57 -9.58 1.08
C HIS A 171 -23.93 -9.98 1.63
N HIS A 172 -24.43 -9.23 2.62
CA HIS A 172 -25.85 -9.23 2.94
C HIS A 172 -26.58 -8.83 1.66
N SER A 173 -26.99 -9.85 0.90
CA SER A 173 -27.99 -9.69 -0.13
C SER A 173 -29.21 -9.11 0.58
N PRO A 174 -29.75 -7.93 0.19
CA PRO A 174 -31.03 -7.51 0.73
C PRO A 174 -32.01 -8.61 0.37
N ILE A 175 -32.57 -9.25 1.39
CA ILE A 175 -33.58 -10.28 1.25
C ILE A 175 -34.69 -9.69 0.37
N ILE A 176 -34.79 -10.22 -0.84
CA ILE A 176 -35.96 -10.06 -1.69
C ILE A 176 -37.12 -10.69 -0.90
N MET A 177 -37.94 -9.86 -0.28
CA MET A 177 -39.26 -10.27 0.17
C MET A 177 -40.32 -9.30 -0.37
N SER A 178 -41.24 -9.93 -1.09
CA SER A 178 -42.58 -9.49 -1.50
C SER A 178 -42.67 -8.38 -2.57
N ASN A 179 -42.95 -8.85 -3.78
CA ASN A 179 -43.64 -8.16 -4.85
C ASN A 179 -44.92 -7.45 -4.35
N THR A 180 -44.96 -6.13 -4.48
CA THR A 180 -46.18 -5.36 -4.78
C THR A 180 -45.86 -4.38 -5.92
N PRO A 181 -46.67 -4.29 -6.98
CA PRO A 181 -46.26 -3.57 -8.19
C PRO A 181 -46.74 -2.11 -8.21
N LEU A 182 -45.83 -1.26 -8.70
CA LEU A 182 -46.03 -0.09 -9.58
C LEU A 182 -46.85 1.11 -9.06
N ASN A 183 -46.19 2.27 -8.93
CA ASN A 183 -46.58 3.57 -9.50
C ASN A 183 -45.49 4.61 -9.19
N GLN A 184 -44.75 5.08 -10.20
CA GLN A 184 -44.95 6.38 -10.86
C GLN A 184 -44.60 7.61 -9.99
N SER A 185 -43.50 8.28 -10.40
CA SER A 185 -43.23 9.73 -10.36
C SER A 185 -43.27 10.48 -9.02
N THR A 186 -42.16 11.16 -8.69
CA THR A 186 -42.12 12.49 -8.02
C THR A 186 -40.64 12.89 -7.84
N THR A 187 -40.15 13.85 -8.63
CA THR A 187 -39.86 15.24 -8.21
C THR A 187 -38.79 15.38 -7.12
N GLY A 188 -37.66 15.99 -7.49
CA GLY A 188 -36.75 16.57 -6.51
C GLY A 188 -37.42 17.71 -5.73
N ILE A 189 -36.93 17.95 -4.52
CA ILE A 189 -36.49 19.24 -3.96
C ILE A 189 -36.17 19.00 -2.47
N ASN A 190 -34.88 19.15 -2.18
CA ASN A 190 -34.25 19.74 -1.00
C ASN A 190 -35.06 19.81 0.30
N THR A 191 -34.59 19.09 1.31
CA THR A 191 -34.43 19.67 2.64
C THR A 191 -32.98 19.43 3.10
N THR A 192 -32.36 20.52 3.51
CA THR A 192 -31.02 20.65 4.05
C THR A 192 -30.96 20.04 5.45
N ASP A 193 -30.30 18.90 5.59
CA ASP A 193 -29.66 18.50 6.85
C ASP A 193 -28.14 18.57 6.62
N ALA A 194 -27.61 19.77 6.88
CA ALA A 194 -26.21 19.99 7.21
C ALA A 194 -25.88 19.30 8.55
N ASP A 195 -24.62 18.94 8.75
CA ASP A 195 -24.03 18.40 9.99
C ASP A 195 -24.37 16.96 10.38
N LYS A 196 -24.04 16.00 9.51
CA LYS A 196 -23.30 14.84 10.03
C LYS A 196 -21.84 15.27 10.09
N ASP A 197 -21.34 15.52 11.29
CA ASP A 197 -19.92 15.76 11.58
C ASP A 197 -19.04 14.94 10.62
N LEU A 198 -18.36 15.63 9.71
CA LEU A 198 -17.27 15.03 8.95
C LEU A 198 -16.10 14.86 9.93
N GLU A 199 -16.22 13.87 10.82
CA GLU A 199 -15.13 13.47 11.71
C GLU A 199 -13.89 13.23 10.84
N ARG A 200 -12.83 14.03 11.06
CA ARG A 200 -11.60 13.95 10.27
C ARG A 200 -10.85 12.68 10.63
N GLU A 201 -10.40 11.91 9.66
CA GLU A 201 -9.67 10.66 9.90
C GLU A 201 -8.16 10.90 9.92
N TRP A 202 -7.45 10.20 10.81
CA TRP A 202 -5.99 10.17 10.84
C TRP A 202 -5.47 8.77 11.15
N HIS A 203 -4.27 8.44 10.65
CA HIS A 203 -3.62 7.17 10.97
C HIS A 203 -2.39 7.40 11.86
N LEU A 204 -1.26 7.76 11.26
CA LEU A 204 0.00 8.04 11.96
C LEU A 204 0.24 9.54 12.07
N VAL A 205 -0.21 10.30 11.08
CA VAL A 205 0.02 11.74 10.97
C VAL A 205 -1.30 12.50 10.97
N LYS A 206 -1.50 13.32 12.02
CA LYS A 206 -2.58 14.33 12.01
C LYS A 206 -2.18 15.50 11.10
N GLN A 207 -2.89 15.66 9.99
CA GLN A 207 -2.79 16.86 9.16
C GLN A 207 -3.52 18.01 9.88
N HIS A 208 -2.82 18.71 10.77
CA HIS A 208 -3.32 19.99 11.26
C HIS A 208 -3.24 21.02 10.15
N ASP A 209 -4.28 21.85 10.02
CA ASP A 209 -4.25 23.05 9.17
C ASP A 209 -3.01 23.88 9.55
N ASN A 210 -2.28 24.31 8.53
CA ASN A 210 -0.84 24.61 8.48
C ASN A 210 -0.36 25.84 9.31
N ASP A 211 -0.96 26.15 10.47
CA ASP A 211 -0.86 27.48 11.10
C ASP A 211 0.13 27.65 12.26
N ASN A 212 0.86 26.62 12.70
CA ASN A 212 1.86 26.75 13.77
C ASN A 212 3.32 26.65 13.31
N GLN A 213 3.64 27.28 12.17
CA GLN A 213 5.01 27.44 11.67
C GLN A 213 5.87 28.49 12.44
N LYS A 214 5.61 28.77 13.73
CA LYS A 214 6.31 29.85 14.46
C LYS A 214 7.23 29.48 15.62
N GLU A 215 7.40 28.21 16.00
CA GLU A 215 8.23 27.88 17.20
C GLU A 215 9.42 26.91 17.00
N GLY A 216 9.78 26.53 15.76
CA GLY A 216 10.65 25.35 15.54
C GLY A 216 12.10 25.54 15.08
N GLU A 217 12.59 26.75 14.81
CA GLU A 217 13.81 26.95 13.97
C GLU A 217 15.10 26.27 14.46
N ARG A 218 15.29 26.06 15.77
CA ARG A 218 16.49 25.36 16.30
C ARG A 218 16.30 23.84 16.45
N CYS A 219 15.08 23.36 16.68
CA CYS A 219 14.78 21.93 16.72
C CYS A 219 14.83 21.32 15.30
N ASN A 220 14.48 22.10 14.29
CA ASN A 220 14.44 21.69 12.88
C ASN A 220 15.79 21.24 12.29
N LYS A 221 16.94 21.71 12.79
CA LYS A 221 18.27 21.35 12.25
C LYS A 221 18.73 19.94 12.63
N VAL A 222 18.57 19.53 13.88
CA VAL A 222 18.93 18.16 14.33
C VAL A 222 17.91 17.15 13.80
N VAL A 223 16.65 17.57 13.72
CA VAL A 223 15.56 16.80 13.14
C VAL A 223 15.77 16.55 11.64
N SER A 224 16.41 17.48 10.89
CA SER A 224 16.74 17.26 9.47
C SER A 224 17.86 16.22 9.24
N GLU A 225 18.79 16.06 10.18
CA GLU A 225 19.91 15.11 10.03
C GLU A 225 19.46 13.65 10.20
N VAL A 226 18.49 13.39 11.09
CA VAL A 226 17.86 12.07 11.23
C VAL A 226 17.12 11.70 9.94
N TYR A 227 16.42 12.65 9.33
CA TYR A 227 15.72 12.45 8.05
C TYR A 227 16.68 12.20 6.90
N LEU A 228 17.76 12.99 6.83
CA LEU A 228 18.82 12.77 5.85
C LEU A 228 19.45 11.39 6.01
N THR A 229 19.71 10.95 7.23
CA THR A 229 20.24 9.61 7.52
C THR A 229 19.30 8.51 7.02
N ARG A 230 17.98 8.67 7.21
CA ARG A 230 16.97 7.73 6.70
C ARG A 230 16.94 7.70 5.16
N LEU A 231 16.99 8.87 4.51
CA LEU A 231 17.06 8.99 3.05
C LEU A 231 18.32 8.30 2.51
N LEU A 232 19.48 8.60 3.10
CA LEU A 232 20.77 8.03 2.69
C LEU A 232 20.82 6.52 2.91
N THR A 233 20.25 6.03 4.02
CA THR A 233 20.15 4.59 4.30
C THR A 233 19.28 3.90 3.25
N THR A 234 18.10 4.46 2.95
CA THR A 234 17.18 3.92 1.95
C THR A 234 17.81 3.96 0.55
N LYS A 235 18.46 5.07 0.20
CA LYS A 235 19.23 5.21 -1.04
C LYS A 235 20.32 4.14 -1.15
N GLY A 236 21.11 3.95 -0.10
CA GLY A 236 22.19 2.97 -0.05
C GLY A 236 21.68 1.53 -0.25
N ILE A 237 20.56 1.17 0.39
CA ILE A 237 19.94 -0.16 0.23
C ILE A 237 19.48 -0.40 -1.22
N LEU A 238 18.96 0.63 -1.88
CA LEU A 238 18.42 0.53 -3.24
C LEU A 238 19.46 0.74 -4.34
N GLN A 239 20.66 1.21 -4.00
CA GLN A 239 21.68 1.66 -4.96
C GLN A 239 22.02 0.60 -6.01
N ASN A 240 22.29 -0.64 -5.61
CA ASN A 240 22.62 -1.72 -6.55
C ASN A 240 21.50 -2.00 -7.57
N TYR A 241 20.23 -1.92 -7.15
CA TYR A 241 19.10 -2.11 -8.07
C TYR A 241 18.99 -0.98 -9.10
N VAL A 242 19.26 0.26 -8.67
CA VAL A 242 19.31 1.43 -9.57
C VAL A 242 20.47 1.30 -10.54
N ASP A 243 21.67 0.96 -10.05
CA ASP A 243 22.87 0.83 -10.87
C ASP A 243 22.70 -0.27 -11.93
N ASN A 244 22.15 -1.43 -11.56
CA ASN A 244 21.89 -2.52 -12.50
C ASN A 244 20.86 -2.13 -13.58
N LEU A 245 19.81 -1.39 -13.21
CA LEU A 245 18.83 -0.89 -14.18
C LEU A 245 19.47 0.11 -15.15
N PHE A 246 20.22 1.09 -14.63
CA PHE A 246 20.88 2.10 -15.46
C PHE A 246 21.97 1.51 -16.35
N MET A 247 22.72 0.53 -15.85
CA MET A 247 23.68 -0.20 -16.64
C MET A 247 22.99 -0.82 -17.86
N ILE A 248 21.85 -1.49 -17.71
CA ILE A 248 21.12 -2.06 -18.87
C ILE A 248 20.59 -0.99 -19.81
N ILE A 249 19.98 0.09 -19.27
CA ILE A 249 19.36 1.14 -20.10
C ILE A 249 20.41 1.87 -20.96
N PHE A 250 21.59 2.13 -20.41
CA PHE A 250 22.64 2.91 -21.07
C PHE A 250 23.76 2.07 -21.69
N SER A 251 23.70 0.73 -21.61
CA SER A 251 24.69 -0.14 -22.25
C SER A 251 24.53 -0.16 -23.77
N THR A 252 25.65 0.02 -24.48
CA THR A 252 25.72 -0.08 -25.95
C THR A 252 25.95 -1.51 -26.44
N SER A 253 26.26 -2.44 -25.52
CA SER A 253 26.61 -3.82 -25.81
C SER A 253 26.27 -4.68 -24.60
N SER A 254 25.39 -5.67 -24.79
CA SER A 254 25.13 -6.74 -23.83
C SER A 254 25.46 -8.06 -24.50
N GLU A 255 26.07 -9.01 -23.78
CA GLU A 255 26.48 -10.31 -24.33
C GLU A 255 25.33 -11.06 -25.03
N ASN A 256 24.08 -10.75 -24.66
CA ASN A 256 22.90 -11.42 -25.17
C ASN A 256 22.00 -10.55 -26.08
N PHE A 257 22.30 -9.25 -26.26
CA PHE A 257 21.40 -8.35 -26.98
C PHE A 257 22.11 -7.25 -27.78
N ALA A 258 21.67 -7.09 -29.03
CA ALA A 258 22.09 -6.00 -29.90
C ALA A 258 21.50 -4.66 -29.45
N PHE A 259 22.25 -3.57 -29.67
CA PHE A 259 21.79 -2.22 -29.37
C PHE A 259 20.49 -1.87 -30.15
N PRO A 260 19.49 -1.23 -29.53
CA PRO A 260 18.23 -0.94 -30.21
C PRO A 260 18.41 -0.04 -31.45
N PHE A 261 18.09 -0.57 -32.63
CA PHE A 261 18.21 0.15 -33.91
C PHE A 261 17.45 1.48 -33.93
N ALA A 262 16.29 1.54 -33.25
CA ALA A 262 15.50 2.76 -33.16
C ALA A 262 16.24 3.91 -32.46
N ILE A 263 17.05 3.60 -31.45
CA ILE A 263 17.87 4.60 -30.74
C ILE A 263 18.99 5.06 -31.67
N LYS A 264 19.71 4.13 -32.29
CA LYS A 264 20.77 4.46 -33.25
C LYS A 264 20.24 5.33 -34.39
N TYR A 265 19.16 4.91 -35.03
CA TYR A 265 18.55 5.64 -36.14
C TYR A 265 18.14 7.06 -35.73
N MET A 266 17.55 7.22 -34.55
CA MET A 266 17.13 8.55 -34.11
C MET A 266 18.33 9.44 -33.79
N PHE A 267 19.40 8.91 -33.19
CA PHE A 267 20.62 9.68 -32.96
C PHE A 267 21.32 10.04 -34.27
N ASP A 268 21.47 9.10 -35.19
CA ASP A 268 22.04 9.35 -36.53
C ASP A 268 21.19 10.37 -37.34
N PHE A 269 19.89 10.50 -37.07
CA PHE A 269 19.01 11.50 -37.69
C PHE A 269 19.15 12.90 -37.07
N LEU A 270 19.53 12.97 -35.79
CA LEU A 270 19.70 14.23 -35.06
C LEU A 270 21.09 14.85 -35.25
N ASP A 271 22.09 14.02 -35.53
CA ASP A 271 23.46 14.43 -35.89
C ASP A 271 23.51 15.04 -37.31
#